data_AF-A0A4R1AUS1-F1
#
_entry.id   AF-A0A4R1AUS1-F1
#
_cell.length_a   1.000
_cell.length_b   1.000
_cell.length_c   1.000
_cell.angle_alpha   90.00
_cell.angle_beta   90.00
_cell.angle_gamma   90.00
#
_symmetry.space_group_name_H-M   'P 1'
#
loop_
_entity.id
_entity.type
_entity.pdbx_description
1 polymer ?
#
loop_
_entity_poly.entity_id
_entity_poly.type
_entity_poly.pdbx_seq_one_letter_code
_entity_poly.pdbx_strand_id
1 'polypeptide(L)'
;MKKSKVLLAAAAVMVVLGVVLMVMPTPGEPDLVCAPDGAPSSGYADGDQDDCPVTIESANEYNDWASGPRWDNIAGLVLVVAGVGTGVVALVKARRRSPDAV
;
A
#
# COMPACT_ATOMS: atom_id res chain seq x y z
N MET A 1 23.34 -14.46 20.58
CA MET A 1 23.37 -13.66 19.33
C MET A 1 22.36 -14.08 18.25
N LYS A 2 22.06 -15.37 18.03
CA LYS A 2 21.12 -15.81 16.96
C LYS A 2 19.72 -15.18 17.03
N LYS A 3 19.12 -15.09 18.22
CA LYS A 3 17.75 -14.57 18.40
C LYS A 3 17.58 -13.09 18.02
N SER A 4 18.57 -12.22 18.27
CA SER A 4 18.48 -10.80 17.86
C SER A 4 18.61 -10.61 16.35
N LYS A 5 19.42 -11.44 15.67
CA LYS A 5 19.52 -11.42 14.20
C LYS A 5 18.22 -11.87 13.54
N VAL A 6 17.58 -12.90 14.10
CA VAL A 6 16.26 -13.38 13.64
C VAL A 6 15.18 -12.31 13.83
N LEU A 7 15.16 -11.60 14.97
CA LEU A 7 14.22 -10.51 15.22
C LEU A 7 14.42 -9.31 14.27
N LEU A 8 15.67 -8.93 13.99
CA LEU A 8 15.98 -7.88 13.01
C LEU A 8 15.59 -8.29 11.59
N ALA A 9 15.83 -9.56 11.20
CA ALA A 9 15.41 -10.07 9.91
C ALA A 9 13.87 -10.08 9.78
N ALA A 10 13.16 -10.53 10.83
CA ALA A 10 11.69 -10.50 10.85
C ALA A 10 11.14 -9.07 10.78
N ALA A 11 11.75 -8.12 11.50
CA ALA A 11 11.40 -6.71 11.43
C ALA A 11 11.59 -6.14 10.01
N ALA A 12 12.72 -6.44 9.36
CA ALA A 12 12.99 -6.03 7.99
C ALA A 12 11.96 -6.62 7.01
N VAL A 13 11.64 -7.90 7.14
CA VAL A 13 10.61 -8.57 6.32
C VAL A 13 9.24 -7.92 6.51
N MET A 14 8.85 -7.61 7.75
CA MET A 14 7.58 -6.92 8.02
C MET A 14 7.53 -5.53 7.38
N VAL A 15 8.62 -4.77 7.44
CA VAL A 15 8.69 -3.44 6.79
C VAL A 15 8.59 -3.59 5.27
N VAL A 16 9.34 -4.52 4.67
CA VAL A 16 9.30 -4.75 3.22
C VAL A 16 7.90 -5.16 2.77
N LEU A 17 7.27 -6.13 3.45
CA LEU A 17 5.89 -6.53 3.17
C LEU A 17 4.91 -5.38 3.34
N GLY A 18 5.06 -4.59 4.39
CA GLY A 18 4.19 -3.45 4.64
C GLY A 18 4.28 -2.38 3.55
N VAL A 19 5.49 -2.10 3.05
CA VAL A 19 5.70 -1.18 1.91
C VAL A 19 5.12 -1.76 0.62
N VAL A 20 5.32 -3.06 0.36
CA VAL A 20 4.78 -3.73 -0.82
C VAL A 20 3.26 -3.64 -0.87
N LEU A 21 2.58 -3.83 0.27
CA LEU A 21 1.12 -3.71 0.36
C LEU A 21 0.62 -2.28 0.09
N MET A 22 1.41 -1.25 0.42
CA MET A 22 1.03 0.13 0.13
C MET A 22 1.21 0.54 -1.33
N VAL A 23 2.17 -0.07 -2.02
CA VAL A 23 2.57 0.32 -3.38
C VAL A 23 1.87 -0.52 -4.44
N MET A 24 1.48 -1.76 -4.11
CA MET A 24 0.76 -2.59 -5.08
C MET A 24 -0.64 -2.03 -5.37
N PRO A 25 -1.10 -2.16 -6.64
CA PRO A 25 -2.46 -1.78 -7.01
C PRO A 25 -3.48 -2.52 -6.14
N THR A 26 -4.48 -1.80 -5.66
CA THR A 26 -5.60 -2.41 -4.94
C THR A 26 -6.36 -3.32 -5.91
N PRO A 27 -6.63 -4.59 -5.56
CA PRO A 27 -7.36 -5.48 -6.45
C PRO A 27 -8.79 -4.97 -6.68
N GLY A 28 -9.29 -5.15 -7.91
CA GLY A 28 -10.67 -4.82 -8.27
C GLY A 28 -10.89 -3.39 -8.78
N GLU A 29 -9.85 -2.73 -9.30
CA GLU A 29 -10.02 -1.49 -10.06
C GLU A 29 -10.95 -1.76 -11.27
N PRO A 30 -12.07 -1.04 -11.41
CA PRO A 30 -13.00 -1.23 -12.52
C PRO A 30 -12.46 -0.59 -13.81
N ASP A 31 -12.72 -1.22 -14.94
CA ASP A 31 -12.32 -0.70 -16.25
C ASP A 31 -13.14 0.54 -16.63
N LEU A 32 -12.45 1.59 -17.09
CA LEU A 32 -13.11 2.78 -17.64
C LEU A 32 -13.60 2.49 -19.07
N VAL A 33 -14.87 2.79 -19.33
CA VAL A 33 -15.50 2.54 -20.63
C VAL A 33 -15.71 3.85 -21.37
N CYS A 34 -15.24 3.92 -22.62
CA CYS A 34 -15.45 5.09 -23.47
C CYS A 34 -16.94 5.30 -23.79
N ALA A 35 -17.39 6.54 -23.70
CA ALA A 35 -18.72 6.97 -24.08
C ALA A 35 -18.88 6.93 -25.61
N PRO A 36 -20.04 6.50 -26.13
CA PRO A 36 -20.35 6.59 -27.56
C PRO A 36 -20.36 8.03 -28.06
N ASP A 37 -20.02 8.23 -29.34
CA ASP A 37 -20.01 9.55 -29.98
C ASP A 37 -21.37 10.27 -29.82
N GLY A 38 -21.35 11.43 -29.17
CA GLY A 38 -22.53 12.26 -28.92
C GLY A 38 -23.37 11.88 -27.69
N ALA A 39 -22.95 10.89 -26.91
CA ALA A 39 -23.58 10.55 -25.64
C ALA A 39 -23.09 11.45 -24.48
N PRO A 40 -23.88 11.63 -23.41
CA PRO A 40 -23.42 12.29 -22.19
C PRO A 40 -22.23 11.56 -21.57
N SER A 41 -21.12 12.27 -21.33
CA SER A 41 -19.92 11.76 -20.66
C SER A 41 -19.81 12.25 -19.22
N SER A 42 -19.00 11.58 -18.41
CA SER A 42 -18.69 11.97 -17.02
C SER A 42 -17.89 13.28 -16.89
N GLY A 43 -17.32 13.78 -17.99
CA GLY A 43 -16.42 14.94 -18.00
C GLY A 43 -14.96 14.58 -17.71
N TYR A 44 -14.67 13.29 -17.49
CA TYR A 44 -13.31 12.75 -17.44
C TYR A 44 -12.94 12.13 -18.78
N ALA A 45 -11.69 12.31 -19.17
CA ALA A 45 -11.07 11.64 -20.31
C ALA A 45 -10.10 10.58 -19.79
N ASP A 46 -10.13 9.40 -20.39
CA ASP A 46 -9.17 8.35 -20.07
C ASP A 46 -7.90 8.50 -20.92
N GLY A 47 -6.83 8.96 -20.29
CA GLY A 47 -5.53 9.16 -20.95
C GLY A 47 -4.82 7.86 -21.35
N ASP A 48 -5.26 6.71 -20.84
CA ASP A 48 -4.74 5.40 -21.24
C ASP A 48 -5.46 4.84 -22.48
N GLN A 49 -6.61 5.42 -22.85
CA GLN A 49 -7.44 5.04 -24.00
C GLN A 49 -7.68 6.22 -24.96
N ASP A 50 -6.58 6.83 -25.46
CA ASP A 50 -6.60 7.91 -26.45
C ASP A 50 -7.43 9.15 -26.02
N ASP A 51 -7.43 9.50 -24.73
CA ASP A 51 -8.19 10.62 -24.15
C ASP A 51 -9.71 10.51 -24.43
N CYS A 52 -10.25 9.29 -24.53
CA CYS A 52 -11.66 9.10 -24.81
C CYS A 52 -12.53 9.60 -23.65
N PRO A 53 -13.67 10.25 -23.92
CA PRO A 53 -14.60 10.66 -22.88
C PRO A 53 -15.19 9.41 -22.20
N VAL A 54 -15.15 9.33 -20.88
CA VAL A 54 -15.60 8.14 -20.12
C VAL A 54 -17.10 8.21 -19.84
N THR A 55 -17.79 7.06 -19.84
CA THR A 55 -19.22 6.99 -19.46
C THR A 55 -19.46 7.44 -18.02
N ILE A 56 -20.65 7.96 -17.73
CA ILE A 56 -21.02 8.40 -16.38
C ILE A 56 -21.03 7.21 -15.41
N GLU A 57 -21.50 6.06 -15.87
CA GLU A 57 -21.61 4.83 -15.09
C GLU A 57 -20.22 4.31 -14.67
N SER A 58 -19.29 4.17 -15.62
CA SER A 58 -17.94 3.67 -15.31
C SER A 58 -17.13 4.64 -14.45
N ALA A 59 -17.30 5.96 -14.67
CA ALA A 59 -16.67 6.97 -13.81
C ALA A 59 -17.21 6.93 -12.37
N ASN A 60 -18.51 6.71 -12.18
CA ASN A 60 -19.09 6.55 -10.84
C ASN A 60 -18.57 5.28 -10.16
N GLU A 61 -18.50 4.17 -10.89
CA GLU A 61 -17.99 2.90 -10.35
C GLU A 61 -16.51 3.01 -9.94
N TYR A 62 -15.69 3.66 -10.77
CA TYR A 62 -14.31 3.97 -10.42
C TYR A 62 -14.21 4.91 -9.22
N ASN A 63 -15.04 5.95 -9.15
CA ASN A 63 -15.05 6.88 -8.01
C ASN A 63 -15.47 6.19 -6.71
N ASP A 64 -16.46 5.31 -6.76
CA ASP A 64 -16.90 4.51 -5.62
C ASP A 64 -15.81 3.54 -5.15
N TRP A 65 -15.11 2.90 -6.09
CA TRP A 65 -13.92 2.09 -5.80
C TRP A 65 -12.77 2.93 -5.20
N ALA A 66 -12.46 4.07 -5.82
CA ALA A 66 -11.34 4.93 -5.45
C ALA A 66 -11.53 5.63 -4.10
N SER A 67 -12.79 5.93 -3.76
CA SER A 67 -13.20 6.52 -2.47
C SER A 67 -13.37 5.48 -1.36
N GLY A 68 -13.39 4.19 -1.71
CA GLY A 68 -13.43 3.08 -0.78
C GLY A 68 -12.23 3.02 0.17
N PRO A 69 -12.38 2.37 1.34
CA PRO A 69 -11.28 2.18 2.28
C PRO A 69 -10.17 1.33 1.65
N ARG A 70 -8.96 1.90 1.51
CA ARG A 70 -7.78 1.21 0.99
C ARG A 70 -7.18 0.29 2.06
N TRP A 71 -7.80 -0.88 2.24
CA TRP A 71 -7.41 -1.85 3.27
C TRP A 71 -5.95 -2.30 3.16
N ASP A 72 -5.41 -2.41 1.94
CA ASP A 72 -4.01 -2.78 1.71
C ASP A 72 -3.04 -1.74 2.28
N ASN A 73 -3.34 -0.45 2.11
CA ASN A 73 -2.56 0.64 2.68
C ASN A 73 -2.58 0.62 4.21
N ILE A 74 -3.76 0.35 4.80
CA ILE A 74 -3.92 0.27 6.26
C ILE A 74 -3.16 -0.94 6.82
N ALA A 75 -3.33 -2.12 6.22
CA ALA A 75 -2.61 -3.33 6.61
C ALA A 75 -1.10 -3.15 6.46
N GLY A 76 -0.67 -2.54 5.35
CA GLY A 76 0.72 -2.18 5.11
C GLY A 76 1.28 -1.26 6.18
N LEU A 77 0.53 -0.23 6.58
CA LEU A 77 0.95 0.73 7.62
C LEU A 77 1.15 0.04 8.96
N VAL A 78 0.20 -0.79 9.36
CA VAL A 78 0.29 -1.56 10.60
C VAL A 78 1.53 -2.45 10.59
N LEU A 79 1.81 -3.12 9.46
CA LEU A 79 3.00 -3.95 9.28
C LEU A 79 4.31 -3.16 9.41
N VAL A 80 4.39 -1.99 8.77
CA VAL A 80 5.56 -1.12 8.86
C VAL A 80 5.77 -0.65 10.30
N VAL A 81 4.73 -0.15 10.97
CA VAL A 81 4.81 0.33 12.35
C VAL A 81 5.23 -0.81 13.30
N ALA A 82 4.64 -2.00 13.14
CA ALA A 82 5.00 -3.18 13.91
C ALA A 82 6.46 -3.61 13.67
N GLY A 83 6.91 -3.60 12.41
CA GLY A 83 8.28 -3.91 12.02
C GLY A 83 9.30 -2.92 12.60
N VAL A 84 9.04 -1.61 12.50
CA VAL A 84 9.90 -0.58 13.10
C VAL A 84 9.95 -0.73 14.61
N GLY A 85 8.79 -0.89 15.27
CA GLY A 85 8.70 -1.07 16.72
C GLY A 85 9.49 -2.29 17.21
N THR A 86 9.35 -3.44 16.54
CA THR A 86 10.11 -4.65 16.88
C THR A 86 11.61 -4.48 16.64
N GLY A 87 12.01 -3.81 15.55
CA GLY A 87 13.40 -3.48 15.26
C GLY A 87 14.04 -2.63 16.36
N VAL A 88 13.37 -1.56 16.80
CA VAL A 88 13.84 -0.67 17.87
C VAL A 88 14.00 -1.43 19.18
N VAL A 89 13.01 -2.23 19.58
CA VAL A 89 13.08 -3.03 20.82
C VAL A 89 14.24 -4.04 20.77
N ALA A 90 14.45 -4.68 19.63
CA ALA A 90 15.56 -5.62 19.43
C ALA A 90 16.92 -4.93 19.58
N LEU A 91 17.08 -3.72 19.03
CA LEU A 91 18.31 -2.92 19.13
C LEU A 91 18.57 -2.46 20.57
N VAL A 92 17.57 -1.91 21.26
CA VAL A 92 17.70 -1.48 22.66
C VAL A 92 18.09 -2.66 23.56
N LYS A 93 17.46 -3.84 23.37
CA LYS A 93 17.76 -5.04 24.16
C LYS A 93 19.15 -5.61 23.85
N ALA A 94 19.60 -5.55 22.59
CA ALA A 94 20.96 -5.94 22.22
C ALA A 94 22.01 -5.02 22.85
N ARG A 95 21.76 -3.70 22.84
CA ARG A 95 22.63 -2.69 23.46
C ARG A 95 22.71 -2.87 24.99
N ARG A 96 21.58 -3.09 25.66
CA ARG A 96 21.53 -3.34 27.12
C ARG A 96 22.20 -4.66 27.55
N ARG A 97 22.34 -5.62 26.65
CA ARG A 97 23.05 -6.90 26.92
C ARG A 97 24.54 -6.85 26.64
N SER A 98 25.06 -5.71 26.22
CA SER A 98 26.50 -5.50 26.01
C SER A 98 27.13 -4.51 27.01
N PRO A 99 26.86 -4.54 28.35
CA PRO A 99 27.49 -3.59 29.28
C PRO A 99 29.01 -3.76 29.44
N ASP A 100 29.60 -4.91 29.08
CA ASP A 100 30.97 -5.26 29.47
C ASP A 100 32.02 -5.04 28.35
N ALA A 101 31.90 -3.95 27.60
CA ALA A 101 32.94 -3.53 26.65
C ALA A 101 33.46 -2.12 27.00
N VAL A 102 33.88 -1.93 28.25
CA VAL A 102 34.83 -0.89 28.72
C VAL A 102 35.71 -1.51 29.78
#